data_AF-A0A0J9T202-F1
#
_entry.id   AF-A0A0J9T202-F1
#
_cell.length_a   1.000
_cell.length_b   1.000
_cell.length_c   1.000
_cell.angle_alpha   90.00
_cell.angle_beta   90.00
_cell.angle_gamma   90.00
#
_symmetry.space_group_name_H-M   'P 1'
#
loop_
_entity.id
_entity.type
_entity.pdbx_description
1 polymer ?
#
loop_
_entity_poly.entity_id
_entity_poly.type
_entity_poly.pdbx_seq_one_letter_code
_entity_poly.pdbx_strand_id
1 'polypeptide(L)'
;MSKPNNQTPEQNWEDIWKDLELNKIYADFFSKIEKYQPHDECNIFNAQYKKHEGAKDICNKFAHFLKKISESKDEQKRKNYCNYLPYWLYDEIKGKYKSTDNIRSIAFVSDLIGVESKVNAKIPKNRCTLGYESGVSLEEMQKRKIFFAYFREYEKVKSIINKTKKEECSKYNKYINSINSLYKVYKQRNCKSGWLWLGPPNYFDCDSKYDPNNLGGSVHRLNHLQLGVLHKLKCQPQLLVRKQKHS
;
A
#
# COMPACT_ATOMS: atom_id res chain seq x y z
N MET A 1 -32.88 7.49 -13.17
CA MET A 1 -31.53 8.08 -13.04
C MET A 1 -30.56 6.99 -12.59
N SER A 2 -29.84 6.39 -13.53
CA SER A 2 -28.92 5.29 -13.26
C SER A 2 -27.63 5.84 -12.64
N LYS A 3 -27.26 5.34 -11.44
CA LYS A 3 -25.98 5.66 -10.80
C LYS A 3 -24.82 5.28 -11.74
N PRO A 4 -23.77 6.09 -11.87
CA PRO A 4 -22.57 5.67 -12.59
C PRO A 4 -21.93 4.49 -11.87
N ASN A 5 -21.93 3.33 -12.53
CA ASN A 5 -21.25 2.12 -12.09
C ASN A 5 -19.73 2.32 -12.28
N ASN A 6 -19.05 2.85 -11.27
CA ASN A 6 -17.58 2.92 -11.22
C ASN A 6 -17.01 1.59 -10.69
N GLN A 7 -17.40 0.46 -11.28
CA GLN A 7 -16.64 -0.78 -11.13
C GLN A 7 -15.38 -0.67 -11.97
N THR A 8 -14.31 -0.25 -11.31
CA THR A 8 -12.95 -0.39 -11.84
C THR A 8 -12.71 -1.90 -11.96
N PRO A 9 -12.28 -2.43 -13.13
CA PRO A 9 -11.96 -3.84 -13.27
C PRO A 9 -11.03 -4.25 -12.14
N GLU A 10 -11.35 -5.34 -11.44
CA GLU A 10 -10.55 -5.86 -10.34
C GLU A 10 -9.13 -6.08 -10.85
N GLN A 11 -8.25 -5.14 -10.54
CA GLN A 11 -6.90 -5.13 -11.02
C GLN A 11 -6.13 -6.15 -10.22
N ASN A 12 -5.48 -7.11 -10.89
CA ASN A 12 -4.50 -7.96 -10.23
C ASN A 12 -3.28 -7.11 -9.86
N TRP A 13 -3.33 -6.51 -8.67
CA TRP A 13 -2.23 -5.74 -8.11
C TRP A 13 -1.05 -6.65 -7.78
N GLU A 14 -1.26 -7.94 -7.53
CA GLU A 14 -0.21 -8.86 -7.06
C GLU A 14 0.91 -9.05 -8.09
N ASP A 15 0.56 -9.31 -9.35
CA ASP A 15 1.54 -9.47 -10.44
C ASP A 15 2.35 -8.20 -10.67
N ILE A 16 1.66 -7.05 -10.69
CA ILE A 16 2.29 -5.74 -10.89
C ILE A 16 3.24 -5.41 -9.73
N TRP A 17 2.81 -5.71 -8.51
CA TRP A 17 3.61 -5.46 -7.32
C TRP A 17 4.86 -6.32 -7.27
N LYS A 18 4.77 -7.56 -7.74
CA LYS A 18 5.92 -8.44 -7.89
C LYS A 18 6.89 -7.89 -8.94
N ASP A 19 6.40 -7.52 -10.12
CA ASP A 19 7.22 -6.98 -11.22
C ASP A 19 7.91 -5.65 -10.89
N LEU A 20 7.27 -4.80 -10.09
CA LEU A 20 7.82 -3.53 -9.62
C LEU A 20 8.55 -3.65 -8.28
N GLU A 21 8.63 -4.87 -7.73
CA GLU A 21 9.19 -5.17 -6.42
C GLU A 21 8.61 -4.30 -5.28
N LEU A 22 7.33 -3.93 -5.36
CA LEU A 22 6.58 -3.17 -4.36
C LEU A 22 6.22 -4.02 -3.14
N ASN A 23 6.11 -5.34 -3.32
CA ASN A 23 5.81 -6.30 -2.26
C ASN A 23 7.07 -6.82 -1.53
N LYS A 24 8.27 -6.32 -1.87
CA LYS A 24 9.54 -6.90 -1.38
C LYS A 24 9.61 -6.98 0.15
N ILE A 25 9.17 -5.96 0.88
CA ILE A 25 9.13 -5.98 2.36
C ILE A 25 8.21 -7.09 2.88
N TYR A 26 7.08 -7.34 2.22
CA TYR A 26 6.19 -8.43 2.59
C TYR A 26 6.87 -9.77 2.36
N ALA A 27 7.41 -10.00 1.17
CA ALA A 27 8.12 -11.24 0.84
C ALA A 27 9.31 -11.50 1.79
N ASP A 28 10.10 -10.46 2.07
CA ASP A 28 11.36 -10.58 2.82
C ASP A 28 11.17 -10.67 4.34
N PHE A 29 10.11 -10.08 4.89
CA PHE A 29 9.91 -9.97 6.34
C PHE A 29 8.62 -10.63 6.83
N PHE A 30 7.49 -10.32 6.19
CA PHE A 30 6.16 -10.76 6.66
C PHE A 30 5.74 -12.16 6.16
N SER A 31 6.31 -12.62 5.04
CA SER A 31 6.02 -13.93 4.44
C SER A 31 6.95 -15.05 4.90
N LYS A 32 8.02 -14.73 5.66
CA LYS A 32 8.88 -15.76 6.22
C LYS A 32 8.11 -16.51 7.31
N ILE A 33 7.62 -17.70 6.95
CA ILE A 33 6.95 -18.64 7.85
C ILE A 33 7.98 -19.17 8.85
N GLU A 34 8.37 -18.32 9.80
CA GLU A 34 8.96 -18.78 11.03
C GLU A 34 7.86 -19.46 11.84
N LYS A 35 8.18 -20.57 12.50
CA LYS A 35 7.33 -21.13 13.55
C LYS A 35 7.24 -20.07 14.66
N TYR A 36 6.22 -19.22 14.60
CA TYR A 36 5.96 -18.24 15.65
C TYR A 36 5.53 -18.99 16.91
N GLN A 37 5.98 -18.51 18.06
CA GLN A 37 5.55 -19.07 19.33
C GLN A 37 4.18 -18.50 19.70
N PRO A 38 3.31 -19.28 20.35
CA PRO A 38 2.10 -18.72 20.96
C PRO A 38 2.44 -17.59 21.92
N HIS A 39 1.65 -16.53 21.89
CA HIS A 39 1.78 -15.38 22.78
C HIS A 39 0.65 -15.39 23.81
N ASP A 40 0.99 -15.27 25.10
CA ASP A 40 -0.01 -15.29 26.17
C ASP A 40 -1.01 -14.15 26.06
N GLU A 41 -0.59 -13.01 25.52
CA GLU A 41 -1.45 -11.87 25.23
C GLU A 41 -2.61 -12.24 24.28
N CYS A 42 -2.39 -13.22 23.40
CA CYS A 42 -3.36 -13.72 22.43
C CYS A 42 -4.31 -14.78 23.01
N ASN A 43 -4.15 -15.20 24.28
CA ASN A 43 -5.00 -16.25 24.86
C ASN A 43 -6.49 -15.86 24.94
N ILE A 44 -6.80 -14.57 24.97
CA ILE A 44 -8.18 -14.05 24.93
C ILE A 44 -8.95 -14.54 23.68
N PHE A 45 -8.24 -14.77 22.57
CA PHE A 45 -8.81 -15.27 21.32
C PHE A 45 -9.27 -16.73 21.41
N ASN A 46 -8.72 -17.53 22.34
CA ASN A 46 -9.23 -18.89 22.60
C ASN A 46 -10.61 -18.87 23.24
N ALA A 47 -10.91 -17.86 24.05
CA ALA A 47 -12.13 -17.81 24.85
C ALA A 47 -13.24 -17.08 24.11
N GLN A 48 -12.97 -15.85 23.68
CA GLN A 48 -13.98 -14.92 23.16
C GLN A 48 -14.23 -15.08 21.66
N TYR A 49 -13.23 -15.54 20.90
CA TYR A 49 -13.28 -15.56 19.44
C TYR A 49 -13.22 -16.96 18.85
N LYS A 50 -13.74 -17.98 19.56
CA LYS A 50 -13.79 -19.38 19.09
C LYS A 50 -14.44 -19.55 17.73
N LYS A 51 -15.41 -18.71 17.37
CA LYS A 51 -16.11 -18.72 16.07
C LYS A 51 -15.36 -18.00 14.95
N HIS A 52 -14.29 -17.27 15.27
CA HIS A 52 -13.43 -16.57 14.31
C HIS A 52 -12.17 -17.41 14.07
N GLU A 53 -12.34 -18.46 13.27
CA GLU A 53 -11.24 -19.37 12.94
C GLU A 53 -10.03 -18.59 12.39
N GLY A 54 -8.84 -18.83 12.94
CA GLY A 54 -7.60 -18.15 12.57
C GLY A 54 -7.38 -16.77 13.19
N ALA A 55 -8.34 -16.19 13.94
CA ALA A 55 -8.12 -14.91 14.64
C ALA A 55 -6.94 -14.98 15.61
N LYS A 56 -6.81 -16.10 16.34
CA LYS A 56 -5.69 -16.35 17.24
C LYS A 56 -4.35 -16.43 16.48
N ASP A 57 -4.34 -17.04 15.31
CA ASP A 57 -3.12 -17.14 14.50
C ASP A 57 -2.68 -15.78 13.98
N ILE A 58 -3.63 -14.95 13.52
CA ILE A 58 -3.37 -13.56 13.15
C ILE A 58 -2.79 -12.80 14.36
N CYS A 59 -3.37 -12.96 15.54
CA CYS A 59 -2.88 -12.34 16.77
C CYS A 59 -1.43 -12.76 17.09
N ASN A 60 -1.13 -14.07 17.07
CA ASN A 60 0.20 -14.58 17.39
C ASN A 60 1.24 -14.08 16.38
N LYS A 61 0.93 -14.10 15.07
CA LYS A 61 1.81 -13.53 14.05
C LYS A 61 2.04 -12.03 14.27
N PHE A 62 0.99 -11.28 14.60
CA PHE A 62 1.08 -9.85 14.87
C PHE A 62 1.98 -9.56 16.07
N ALA A 63 1.79 -10.27 17.19
CA ALA A 63 2.65 -10.17 18.37
C ALA A 63 4.11 -10.54 18.07
N HIS A 64 4.34 -11.58 17.27
CA HIS A 64 5.67 -11.97 16.80
C HIS A 64 6.35 -10.84 16.01
N PHE A 65 5.64 -10.22 15.06
CA PHE A 65 6.21 -9.12 14.28
C PHE A 65 6.49 -7.88 15.12
N LEU A 66 5.62 -7.51 16.06
CA LEU A 66 5.89 -6.41 17.01
C LEU A 66 7.23 -6.61 17.74
N LYS A 67 7.44 -7.80 18.29
CA LYS A 67 8.67 -8.16 18.99
C LYS A 67 9.88 -8.13 18.04
N LYS A 68 9.80 -8.84 16.91
CA LYS A 68 10.89 -8.95 15.93
C LYS A 68 11.32 -7.60 15.36
N ILE A 69 10.37 -6.69 15.10
CA ILE A 69 10.67 -5.33 14.64
C ILE A 69 11.45 -4.56 15.71
N SER A 70 11.08 -4.68 16.98
CA SER A 70 11.74 -3.98 18.09
C SER A 70 13.20 -4.41 18.30
N GLU A 71 13.53 -5.66 17.96
CA GLU A 71 14.87 -6.26 18.05
C GLU A 71 15.81 -5.79 16.93
N SER A 72 15.28 -5.22 15.84
CA SER A 72 16.10 -4.70 14.73
C SER A 72 16.96 -3.52 15.18
N LYS A 73 18.29 -3.69 15.08
CA LYS A 73 19.28 -2.63 15.33
C LYS A 73 19.28 -1.55 14.24
N ASP A 74 18.93 -1.92 13.02
CA ASP A 74 18.81 -1.00 11.88
C ASP A 74 17.53 -0.15 12.04
N GLU A 75 17.71 1.15 12.28
CA GLU A 75 16.62 2.09 12.49
C GLU A 75 15.75 2.29 11.27
N GLN A 76 16.34 2.39 10.07
CA GLN A 76 15.58 2.63 8.86
C GLN A 76 14.73 1.41 8.52
N LYS A 77 15.31 0.20 8.59
CA LYS A 77 14.55 -1.04 8.41
C LYS A 77 13.46 -1.19 9.44
N ARG A 78 13.77 -0.91 10.71
CA ARG A 78 12.80 -0.96 11.80
C ARG A 78 11.61 -0.04 11.53
N LYS A 79 11.85 1.25 11.26
CA LYS A 79 10.80 2.23 10.91
C LYS A 79 10.01 1.77 9.69
N ASN A 80 10.69 1.20 8.69
CA ASN A 80 10.03 0.69 7.50
C ASN A 80 9.06 -0.45 7.85
N TYR A 81 9.52 -1.50 8.53
CA TYR A 81 8.67 -2.63 8.93
C TYR A 81 7.52 -2.18 9.83
N CYS A 82 7.79 -1.28 10.77
CA CYS A 82 6.77 -0.72 11.65
C CYS A 82 5.63 -0.07 10.87
N ASN A 83 5.96 0.74 9.85
CA ASN A 83 4.94 1.42 9.04
C ASN A 83 4.19 0.49 8.10
N TYR A 84 4.78 -0.66 7.70
CA TYR A 84 4.10 -1.65 6.86
C TYR A 84 3.23 -2.63 7.67
N LEU A 85 3.48 -2.77 8.98
CA LEU A 85 2.81 -3.72 9.86
C LEU A 85 1.27 -3.55 9.90
N PRO A 86 0.69 -2.33 10.01
CA PRO A 86 -0.76 -2.18 9.98
C PRO A 86 -1.38 -2.72 8.69
N TYR A 87 -0.77 -2.44 7.54
CA TYR A 87 -1.26 -2.92 6.26
C TYR A 87 -1.16 -4.44 6.11
N TRP A 88 -0.08 -5.04 6.63
CA TRP A 88 0.02 -6.51 6.71
C TRP A 88 -1.13 -7.09 7.55
N LEU A 89 -1.37 -6.54 8.73
CA LEU A 89 -2.39 -7.04 9.65
C LEU A 89 -3.79 -7.01 9.01
N TYR A 90 -4.17 -5.90 8.40
CA TYR A 90 -5.50 -5.77 7.80
C TYR A 90 -5.66 -6.56 6.50
N ASP A 91 -4.57 -6.81 5.76
CA ASP A 91 -4.61 -7.74 4.62
C ASP A 91 -4.82 -9.19 5.07
N GLU A 92 -4.18 -9.65 6.15
CA GLU A 92 -4.43 -10.99 6.70
C GLU A 92 -5.90 -11.14 7.16
N ILE A 93 -6.44 -10.12 7.83
CA ILE A 93 -7.85 -10.11 8.26
C ILE A 93 -8.76 -10.14 7.04
N LYS A 94 -8.55 -9.25 6.06
CA LYS A 94 -9.37 -9.22 4.85
C LYS A 94 -9.29 -10.53 4.08
N GLY A 95 -8.10 -11.11 3.92
CA GLY A 95 -7.90 -12.38 3.22
C GLY A 95 -8.61 -13.55 3.91
N LYS A 96 -8.50 -13.65 5.24
CA LYS A 96 -9.10 -14.74 6.01
C LYS A 96 -10.63 -14.67 6.05
N TYR A 97 -11.20 -13.47 6.20
CA TYR A 97 -12.65 -13.31 6.42
C TYR A 97 -13.41 -12.78 5.20
N LYS A 98 -12.72 -12.35 4.14
CA LYS A 98 -13.29 -11.72 2.94
C LYS A 98 -14.23 -10.54 3.25
N SER A 99 -14.02 -9.87 4.39
CA SER A 99 -14.85 -8.76 4.87
C SER A 99 -14.50 -7.45 4.15
N THR A 100 -15.51 -6.61 3.95
CA THR A 100 -15.38 -5.22 3.48
C THR A 100 -15.66 -4.20 4.59
N ASP A 101 -15.82 -4.68 5.82
CA ASP A 101 -16.29 -3.89 6.94
C ASP A 101 -15.31 -2.79 7.33
N ASN A 102 -15.83 -1.85 8.11
CA ASN A 102 -14.98 -0.94 8.87
C ASN A 102 -14.11 -1.76 9.81
N ILE A 103 -12.82 -1.43 9.87
CA ILE A 103 -11.83 -2.10 10.72
C ILE A 103 -12.34 -2.26 12.15
N ARG A 104 -13.00 -1.22 12.69
CA ARG A 104 -13.50 -1.21 14.06
C ARG A 104 -14.79 -1.96 14.31
N SER A 105 -15.56 -2.30 13.27
CA SER A 105 -16.73 -3.16 13.45
C SER A 105 -16.36 -4.64 13.49
N ILE A 106 -15.11 -4.99 13.18
CA ILE A 106 -14.60 -6.35 13.30
C ILE A 106 -14.33 -6.62 14.79
N ALA A 107 -15.10 -7.55 15.36
CA ALA A 107 -15.21 -7.75 16.80
C ALA A 107 -13.85 -7.87 17.53
N PHE A 108 -12.88 -8.56 16.94
CA PHE A 108 -11.60 -8.84 17.60
C PHE A 108 -10.50 -7.78 17.34
N VAL A 109 -10.77 -6.75 16.54
CA VAL A 109 -9.74 -5.73 16.22
C VAL A 109 -9.38 -4.88 17.44
N SER A 110 -10.34 -4.56 18.32
CA SER A 110 -10.03 -3.87 19.57
C SER A 110 -9.09 -4.69 20.46
N ASP A 111 -9.24 -6.01 20.47
CA ASP A 111 -8.35 -6.90 21.23
C ASP A 111 -6.96 -7.02 20.59
N LEU A 112 -6.83 -6.88 19.27
CA LEU A 112 -5.51 -6.76 18.64
C LEU A 112 -4.77 -5.49 19.11
N ILE A 113 -5.47 -4.37 19.27
CA ILE A 113 -4.89 -3.13 19.84
C ILE A 113 -4.51 -3.34 21.32
N GLY A 114 -5.34 -4.08 22.07
CA GLY A 114 -5.02 -4.47 23.45
C GLY A 114 -3.79 -5.37 23.53
N VAL A 115 -3.63 -6.31 22.60
CA VAL A 115 -2.46 -7.18 22.48
C VAL A 115 -1.21 -6.37 22.16
N GLU A 116 -1.29 -5.45 21.21
CA GLU A 116 -0.18 -4.54 20.89
C GLU A 116 0.29 -3.80 22.15
N SER A 117 -0.64 -3.22 22.91
CA SER A 117 -0.34 -2.48 24.14
C SER A 117 0.40 -3.36 25.16
N LYS A 118 -0.07 -4.60 25.36
CA LYS A 118 0.54 -5.57 26.28
C LYS A 118 1.92 -6.03 25.82
N VAL A 119 2.10 -6.29 24.53
CA VAL A 119 3.40 -6.66 23.95
C VAL A 119 4.38 -5.50 24.08
N ASN A 120 3.97 -4.28 23.72
CA ASN A 120 4.79 -3.08 23.81
C ASN A 120 5.21 -2.74 25.24
N ALA A 121 4.38 -3.04 26.24
CA ALA A 121 4.74 -2.85 27.65
C ALA A 121 5.96 -3.69 28.06
N LYS A 122 6.17 -4.86 27.41
CA LYS A 122 7.33 -5.74 27.63
C LYS A 122 8.55 -5.36 26.78
N ILE A 123 8.41 -4.42 25.84
CA ILE A 123 9.47 -3.99 24.93
C ILE A 123 10.11 -2.71 25.49
N PRO A 124 11.43 -2.68 25.78
CA PRO A 124 12.07 -1.54 26.44
C PRO A 124 12.24 -0.31 25.54
N LYS A 125 12.46 -0.51 24.24
CA LYS A 125 12.65 0.57 23.24
C LYS A 125 12.13 0.13 21.88
N ASN A 126 12.10 1.04 20.91
CA ASN A 126 11.85 0.65 19.50
C ASN A 126 10.46 0.04 19.24
N ARG A 127 9.45 0.46 20.01
CA ARG A 127 8.08 -0.04 19.95
C ARG A 127 7.40 0.32 18.62
N CYS A 128 6.45 -0.51 18.23
CA CYS A 128 5.58 -0.27 17.08
C CYS A 128 4.14 -0.18 17.51
N THR A 129 3.45 0.85 17.05
CA THR A 129 2.07 1.11 17.43
C THR A 129 1.16 1.15 16.21
N LEU A 130 -0.03 0.58 16.32
CA LEU A 130 -1.10 0.76 15.35
C LEU A 130 -1.70 2.15 15.54
N GLY A 131 -1.83 2.89 14.43
CA GLY A 131 -2.56 4.15 14.43
C GLY A 131 -4.04 3.93 14.74
N TYR A 132 -4.66 4.89 15.41
CA TYR A 132 -6.10 4.90 15.66
C TYR A 132 -6.85 5.30 14.38
N GLU A 133 -7.47 4.34 13.69
CA GLU A 133 -8.15 4.57 12.39
C GLU A 133 -9.67 4.45 12.51
N SER A 134 -10.40 5.56 12.47
CA SER A 134 -11.87 5.61 12.65
C SER A 134 -12.59 5.69 11.31
N GLY A 135 -13.65 4.90 11.14
CA GLY A 135 -14.45 4.90 9.90
C GLY A 135 -13.67 4.44 8.66
N VAL A 136 -12.58 3.70 8.85
CA VAL A 136 -11.74 3.17 7.77
C VAL A 136 -12.12 1.73 7.51
N SER A 137 -12.42 1.39 6.25
CA SER A 137 -12.72 0.03 5.81
C SER A 137 -11.45 -0.78 5.50
N LEU A 138 -11.58 -2.11 5.49
CA LEU A 138 -10.50 -2.99 5.02
C LEU A 138 -10.10 -2.69 3.55
N GLU A 139 -11.05 -2.30 2.70
CA GLU A 139 -10.76 -1.89 1.33
C GLU A 139 -9.98 -0.57 1.27
N GLU A 140 -10.30 0.39 2.15
CA GLU A 140 -9.55 1.64 2.26
C GLU A 140 -8.10 1.36 2.71
N MET A 141 -7.87 0.41 3.61
CA MET A 141 -6.50 0.01 4.00
C MET A 141 -5.69 -0.54 2.83
N GLN A 142 -6.30 -1.31 1.93
CA GLN A 142 -5.61 -1.79 0.73
C GLN A 142 -5.20 -0.64 -0.20
N LYS A 143 -6.08 0.35 -0.40
CA LYS A 143 -5.76 1.56 -1.19
C LYS A 143 -4.63 2.36 -0.56
N ARG A 144 -4.67 2.54 0.77
CA ARG A 144 -3.59 3.19 1.52
C ARG A 144 -2.27 2.42 1.40
N LYS A 145 -2.29 1.08 1.46
CA LYS A 145 -1.12 0.23 1.24
C LYS A 145 -0.52 0.43 -0.15
N ILE A 146 -1.35 0.53 -1.19
CA ILE A 146 -0.91 0.84 -2.57
C ILE A 146 -0.16 2.17 -2.59
N PHE A 147 -0.74 3.23 -2.03
CA PHE A 147 -0.07 4.53 -2.01
C PHE A 147 1.20 4.53 -1.18
N PHE A 148 1.16 3.91 0.00
CA PHE A 148 2.31 3.82 0.88
C PHE A 148 3.51 3.15 0.18
N ALA A 149 3.28 2.05 -0.53
CA ALA A 149 4.31 1.41 -1.34
C ALA A 149 4.75 2.27 -2.53
N TYR A 150 3.80 2.88 -3.24
CA TYR A 150 4.08 3.74 -4.40
C TYR A 150 4.99 4.91 -4.07
N PHE A 151 4.66 5.72 -3.06
CA PHE A 151 5.43 6.90 -2.71
C PHE A 151 6.83 6.53 -2.20
N ARG A 152 6.92 5.48 -1.38
CA ARG A 152 8.19 5.02 -0.81
C ARG A 152 9.14 4.45 -1.85
N GLU A 153 8.61 3.71 -2.83
CA GLU A 153 9.40 3.06 -3.89
C GLU A 153 9.39 3.84 -5.21
N TYR A 154 8.91 5.09 -5.22
CA TYR A 154 8.64 5.86 -6.44
C TYR A 154 9.85 5.93 -7.38
N GLU A 155 11.04 6.28 -6.87
CA GLU A 155 12.25 6.40 -7.69
C GLU A 155 12.69 5.05 -8.27
N LYS A 156 12.52 3.96 -7.51
CA LYS A 156 12.79 2.61 -7.97
C LYS A 156 11.82 2.21 -9.07
N VAL A 157 10.53 2.39 -8.86
CA VAL A 157 9.47 2.12 -9.84
C VAL A 157 9.72 2.92 -11.12
N LYS A 158 10.02 4.22 -10.99
CA LYS A 158 10.38 5.11 -12.11
C LYS A 158 11.61 4.60 -12.85
N SER A 159 12.65 4.16 -12.14
CA SER A 159 13.84 3.57 -12.77
C SER A 159 13.53 2.28 -13.51
N ILE A 160 12.68 1.40 -12.97
CA ILE A 160 12.30 0.15 -13.63
C ILE A 160 11.56 0.48 -14.93
N ILE A 161 10.50 1.28 -14.85
CA ILE A 161 9.66 1.67 -15.99
C ILE A 161 10.48 2.37 -17.09
N ASN A 162 11.42 3.24 -16.72
CA ASN A 162 12.28 3.94 -17.68
C ASN A 162 13.30 3.05 -18.39
N LYS A 163 13.65 1.89 -17.81
CA LYS A 163 14.60 0.93 -18.40
C LYS A 163 13.88 -0.18 -19.20
N THR A 164 12.57 -0.32 -19.03
CA THR A 164 11.76 -1.30 -19.73
C THR A 164 11.75 -1.07 -21.24
N LYS A 165 11.81 -2.17 -22.01
CA LYS A 165 11.68 -2.15 -23.48
C LYS A 165 10.23 -1.84 -23.91
N LYS A 166 10.07 -1.27 -25.10
CA LYS A 166 8.76 -0.81 -25.62
C LYS A 166 7.69 -1.90 -25.60
N GLU A 167 8.06 -3.14 -25.90
CA GLU A 167 7.16 -4.29 -26.01
C GLU A 167 6.52 -4.65 -24.65
N GLU A 168 7.20 -4.34 -23.56
CA GLU A 168 6.75 -4.60 -22.19
C GLU A 168 6.06 -3.36 -21.55
N CYS A 169 5.90 -2.26 -22.29
CA CYS A 169 5.27 -1.06 -21.75
C CYS A 169 3.76 -1.19 -21.53
N SER A 170 3.09 -2.15 -22.16
CA SER A 170 1.64 -2.36 -22.02
C SER A 170 1.23 -2.64 -20.56
N LYS A 171 1.99 -3.48 -19.85
CA LYS A 171 1.72 -3.79 -18.43
C LYS A 171 1.97 -2.57 -17.52
N TYR A 172 3.04 -1.81 -17.76
CA TYR A 172 3.33 -0.63 -16.95
C TYR A 172 2.38 0.54 -17.24
N ASN A 173 1.90 0.67 -18.47
CA ASN A 173 0.83 1.61 -18.80
C ASN A 173 -0.47 1.28 -18.06
N LYS A 174 -0.82 -0.02 -17.95
CA LYS A 174 -1.95 -0.46 -17.13
C LYS A 174 -1.75 -0.09 -15.65
N TYR A 175 -0.54 -0.29 -15.11
CA TYR A 175 -0.21 0.13 -13.75
C TYR A 175 -0.36 1.65 -13.56
N ILE A 176 0.32 2.45 -14.40
CA ILE A 176 0.32 3.92 -14.34
C ILE A 176 -1.11 4.45 -14.40
N ASN A 177 -1.92 3.96 -15.33
CA ASN A 177 -3.31 4.39 -15.48
C ASN A 177 -4.14 4.12 -14.21
N SER A 178 -3.97 2.95 -13.61
CA SER A 178 -4.76 2.54 -12.44
C SER A 178 -4.37 3.31 -11.19
N ILE A 179 -3.07 3.49 -10.93
CA ILE A 179 -2.65 4.32 -9.80
C ILE A 179 -2.96 5.80 -10.03
N ASN A 180 -2.88 6.31 -11.27
CA ASN A 180 -3.29 7.68 -11.61
C ASN A 180 -4.78 7.93 -11.33
N SER A 181 -5.64 6.95 -11.62
CA SER A 181 -7.07 7.03 -11.31
C SER A 181 -7.31 7.21 -9.81
N LEU A 182 -6.65 6.40 -8.98
CA LEU A 182 -6.72 6.51 -7.53
C LEU A 182 -6.07 7.83 -7.06
N TYR A 183 -4.89 8.18 -7.56
CA TYR A 183 -4.10 9.34 -7.14
C TYR A 183 -4.89 10.64 -7.28
N LYS A 184 -5.64 10.83 -8.38
CA LYS A 184 -6.49 12.00 -8.59
C LYS A 184 -7.54 12.15 -7.49
N VAL A 185 -8.19 11.05 -7.09
CA VAL A 185 -9.21 11.05 -6.03
C VAL A 185 -8.57 11.40 -4.69
N TYR A 186 -7.44 10.77 -4.33
CA TYR A 186 -6.80 10.98 -3.05
C TYR A 186 -6.11 12.35 -2.94
N LYS A 187 -5.51 12.84 -4.02
CA LYS A 187 -4.94 14.19 -4.08
C LYS A 187 -6.01 15.25 -3.81
N GLN A 188 -7.19 15.11 -4.42
CA GLN A 188 -8.30 16.04 -4.16
C GLN A 188 -8.82 15.97 -2.72
N ARG A 189 -8.73 14.82 -2.04
CA ARG A 189 -9.17 14.64 -0.66
C ARG A 189 -8.13 15.15 0.34
N ASN A 190 -6.85 14.87 0.10
CA ASN A 190 -5.77 15.03 1.08
C ASN A 190 -4.89 16.26 0.87
N CYS A 191 -4.93 16.90 -0.31
CA CYS A 191 -4.02 17.98 -0.68
C CYS A 191 -4.71 19.34 -0.88
N LYS A 192 -5.98 19.47 -0.49
CA LYS A 192 -6.67 20.77 -0.50
C LYS A 192 -6.21 21.61 0.68
N SER A 193 -5.78 22.82 0.40
CA SER A 193 -5.22 23.84 1.30
C SER A 193 -6.18 24.41 2.36
N GLY A 194 -7.34 23.78 2.62
CA GLY A 194 -8.42 24.34 3.44
C GLY A 194 -8.33 24.08 4.94
N TRP A 195 -7.49 23.15 5.40
CA TRP A 195 -7.33 22.82 6.83
C TRP A 195 -5.85 22.88 7.21
N LEU A 196 -5.37 24.11 7.46
CA LEU A 196 -3.96 24.50 7.63
C LEU A 196 -3.22 23.95 8.87
N TRP A 197 -3.70 22.89 9.53
CA TRP A 197 -3.08 22.37 10.76
C TRP A 197 -2.73 20.89 10.74
N LEU A 198 -3.23 20.13 9.78
CA LEU A 198 -2.92 18.70 9.64
C LEU A 198 -2.28 18.50 8.26
N GLY A 199 -1.00 18.10 8.25
CA GLY A 199 -0.32 17.68 7.02
C GLY A 199 -1.04 16.48 6.37
N PRO A 200 -0.64 16.10 5.15
CA PRO A 200 -1.23 14.93 4.50
C PRO A 200 -1.03 13.68 5.37
N PRO A 201 -1.92 12.68 5.25
CA PRO A 201 -1.76 11.44 5.99
C PRO A 201 -0.45 10.75 5.59
N ASN A 202 0.12 9.94 6.48
CA ASN A 202 1.42 9.27 6.29
C ASN A 202 1.51 8.35 5.06
N TYR A 203 0.37 7.99 4.46
CA TYR A 203 0.29 7.17 3.26
C TYR A 203 0.19 7.96 1.95
N PHE A 204 0.07 9.29 2.00
CA PHE A 204 -0.10 10.10 0.80
C PHE A 204 0.84 11.30 0.78
N ASP A 205 1.48 11.55 -0.37
CA ASP A 205 2.32 12.71 -0.59
C ASP A 205 1.69 13.65 -1.63
N CYS A 206 1.61 14.94 -1.28
CA CYS A 206 0.99 15.97 -2.11
C CYS A 206 1.97 16.63 -3.10
N ASP A 207 3.27 16.35 -3.00
CA ASP A 207 4.28 16.82 -3.93
C ASP A 207 3.94 16.37 -5.36
N SER A 208 3.94 17.34 -6.28
CA SER A 208 3.60 17.11 -7.69
C SER A 208 4.60 16.20 -8.40
N LYS A 209 5.83 16.03 -7.87
CA LYS A 209 6.80 15.09 -8.44
C LYS A 209 6.27 13.66 -8.47
N TYR A 210 5.45 13.29 -7.49
CA TYR A 210 4.85 11.96 -7.39
C TYR A 210 3.56 11.79 -8.20
N ASP A 211 3.23 12.71 -9.10
CA ASP A 211 2.17 12.46 -10.07
C ASP A 211 2.52 11.20 -10.90
N PRO A 212 1.66 10.16 -10.96
CA PRO A 212 1.96 8.95 -11.71
C PRO A 212 2.25 9.16 -13.20
N ASN A 213 1.79 10.28 -13.79
CA ASN A 213 2.13 10.62 -15.16
C ASN A 213 3.63 10.95 -15.34
N ASN A 214 4.35 11.24 -14.25
CA ASN A 214 5.80 11.46 -14.22
C ASN A 214 6.61 10.16 -14.15
N LEU A 215 5.97 8.99 -14.02
CA LEU A 215 6.65 7.68 -14.05
C LEU A 215 7.18 7.33 -15.44
N GLY A 216 6.46 7.74 -16.49
CA GLY A 216 6.90 7.59 -17.87
C GLY A 216 7.89 8.66 -18.26
N GLY A 217 8.71 8.39 -19.28
CA GLY A 217 9.72 9.33 -19.74
C GLY A 217 9.08 10.67 -20.13
N SER A 218 9.54 11.76 -19.50
CA SER A 218 9.24 13.12 -19.93
C SER A 218 9.77 13.29 -21.36
N VAL A 219 8.88 13.23 -22.35
CA VAL A 219 9.18 13.84 -23.63
C VAL A 219 8.86 15.31 -23.44
N HIS A 220 9.90 16.09 -23.10
CA HIS A 220 9.98 17.40 -23.70
C HIS A 220 9.74 17.20 -25.19
N ARG A 221 8.72 17.87 -25.74
CA ARG A 221 8.56 18.03 -27.18
C ARG A 221 9.88 18.55 -27.74
N LEU A 222 10.79 17.66 -28.11
CA LEU A 222 11.84 17.98 -29.04
C LEU A 222 11.09 18.15 -30.36
N ASN A 223 10.86 19.41 -30.71
CA ASN A 223 10.38 19.79 -32.02
C ASN A 223 11.19 19.03 -33.06
N HIS A 224 10.48 18.62 -34.11
CA HIS A 224 11.05 17.99 -35.29
C HIS A 224 12.40 18.62 -35.67
N LEU A 225 13.36 17.77 -36.02
CA LEU A 225 14.71 18.04 -36.53
C LEU A 225 15.84 18.07 -35.48
N GLN A 226 16.34 16.89 -35.09
CA GLN A 226 17.70 16.43 -35.45
C GLN A 226 18.12 15.12 -34.75
N LEU A 227 18.78 14.27 -35.55
CA LEU A 227 19.89 13.35 -35.20
C LEU A 227 19.58 12.03 -34.45
N GLY A 228 19.40 10.96 -35.24
CA GLY A 228 20.43 9.91 -35.38
C GLY A 228 20.81 9.02 -34.18
N VAL A 229 20.23 9.20 -33.00
CA VAL A 229 20.42 8.29 -31.87
C VAL A 229 19.16 7.47 -31.71
N LEU A 230 19.26 6.15 -31.90
CA LEU A 230 18.25 5.17 -31.52
C LEU A 230 18.07 5.23 -30.00
N HIS A 231 17.37 6.25 -29.52
CA HIS A 231 16.93 6.35 -28.14
C HIS A 231 15.99 5.16 -27.92
N LYS A 232 16.46 4.18 -27.14
CA LYS A 232 15.61 3.07 -26.65
C LYS A 232 14.29 3.68 -26.17
N LEU A 233 13.23 3.37 -26.90
CA LEU A 233 11.90 3.95 -26.73
C LEU A 233 11.41 3.65 -25.31
N LYS A 234 11.20 4.70 -24.51
CA LYS A 234 10.76 4.64 -23.12
C LYS A 234 9.24 4.45 -23.05
N CYS A 235 8.75 3.83 -21.98
CA CYS A 235 7.30 3.73 -21.74
C CYS A 235 6.68 5.12 -21.59
N GLN A 236 5.66 5.41 -22.40
CA GLN A 236 4.88 6.63 -22.35
C GLN A 236 3.47 6.34 -21.81
N PRO A 237 2.95 7.14 -20.86
CA PRO A 237 1.56 7.04 -20.45
C PRO A 237 0.67 7.31 -21.66
N GLN A 238 -0.29 6.41 -21.92
CA GLN A 238 -1.30 6.68 -22.94
C GLN A 238 -2.21 7.79 -22.42
N LEU A 239 -2.06 9.01 -22.96
CA LEU A 239 -3.06 10.05 -22.78
C LEU A 239 -4.36 9.53 -23.40
N LEU A 240 -5.43 9.43 -22.59
CA LEU A 240 -6.78 9.21 -23.09
C LEU A 240 -7.11 10.38 -24.04
N VAL A 241 -6.87 10.18 -25.33
CA VAL A 241 -7.35 11.08 -26.38
C VAL A 241 -8.87 11.02 -26.30
N ARG A 242 -9.49 12.05 -25.71
CA ARG A 242 -10.92 12.30 -25.88
C ARG A 242 -11.12 12.41 -27.39
N LYS A 243 -11.73 11.39 -28.01
CA LYS A 243 -12.27 11.54 -29.36
C LYS A 243 -13.26 12.70 -29.29
N GLN A 244 -12.86 13.88 -29.77
CA GLN A 244 -13.81 14.91 -30.15
C GLN A 244 -14.65 14.28 -31.26
N LYS A 245 -15.88 13.89 -30.90
CA LYS A 245 -16.92 13.68 -31.91
C LYS A 245 -17.20 15.08 -32.48
N HIS A 246 -16.63 15.36 -33.64
CA HIS A 246 -17.18 16.38 -34.52
C HIS A 246 -18.49 15.79 -35.06
N SER A 247 -19.59 16.39 -34.63
CA SER A 247 -20.84 16.42 -35.39
C SER A 247 -20.99 17.81 -35.97
#